data_AF-A0A241WQ84-F1
#
_entry.id   AF-A0A241WQ84-F1
#
_cell.length_a   1.000
_cell.length_b   1.000
_cell.length_c   1.000
_cell.angle_alpha   90.00
_cell.angle_beta   90.00
_cell.angle_gamma   90.00
#
_symmetry.space_group_name_H-M   'P 1'
#
loop_
_entity.id
_entity.type
_entity.pdbx_description
1 polymer ?
#
loop_
_entity_poly.entity_id
_entity_poly.type
_entity_poly.pdbx_seq_one_letter_code
_entity_poly.pdbx_strand_id
1 'polypeptide(L)'
;MKHAYWGEVSESWAGFSSITQFSHPFFNENASREIFLGDEFDENGDEIEDLPSENQLDEYAKTYQAFLFNIEDHLQSIQNKAFERYQKLYAHYYENAEKSGQSPLNITDINAHNSYIQTMLHLRVSTPNTIRILIHYDLDTEHGLEFKLENNELIQVGGIAET
;
A
#
# COMPACT_ATOMS: atom_id res chain seq x y z
N MET A 1 -19.55 8.13 -12.16
CA MET A 1 -20.05 9.30 -11.38
C MET A 1 -19.04 10.43 -11.47
N LYS A 2 -19.43 11.70 -11.39
CA LYS A 2 -18.46 12.82 -11.27
C LYS A 2 -18.46 13.37 -9.85
N HIS A 3 -17.28 13.46 -9.24
CA HIS A 3 -17.05 13.96 -7.89
C HIS A 3 -16.13 15.18 -7.89
N ALA A 4 -16.29 16.10 -6.94
CA ALA A 4 -15.54 17.35 -6.90
C ALA A 4 -14.03 17.14 -6.69
N TYR A 5 -13.66 16.17 -5.85
CA TYR A 5 -12.26 15.86 -5.56
C TYR A 5 -11.68 14.78 -6.49
N TRP A 6 -12.44 13.71 -6.72
CA TRP A 6 -11.95 12.52 -7.43
C TRP A 6 -12.07 12.64 -8.96
N GLY A 7 -12.87 13.58 -9.45
CA GLY A 7 -13.17 13.69 -10.87
C GLY A 7 -14.14 12.60 -11.32
N GLU A 8 -13.89 11.99 -12.48
CA GLU A 8 -14.68 10.86 -12.95
C GLU A 8 -14.31 9.59 -12.18
N VAL A 9 -15.31 8.99 -11.54
CA VAL A 9 -15.25 7.71 -10.81
C VAL A 9 -15.97 6.66 -11.62
N SER A 10 -15.29 5.54 -11.88
CA SER A 10 -15.79 4.40 -12.65
C SER A 10 -15.25 3.09 -12.10
N GLU A 11 -15.84 1.99 -12.54
CA GLU A 11 -15.30 0.65 -12.32
C GLU A 11 -13.91 0.51 -12.96
N SER A 12 -13.07 -0.28 -12.31
CA SER A 12 -11.72 -0.67 -12.69
C SER A 12 -11.49 -2.13 -12.28
N TRP A 13 -10.29 -2.66 -12.50
CA TRP A 13 -10.00 -4.09 -12.36
C TRP A 13 -10.06 -4.64 -10.93
N ALA A 14 -10.12 -3.77 -9.91
CA ALA A 14 -10.23 -4.15 -8.49
C ALA A 14 -11.22 -3.24 -7.74
N GLY A 15 -12.43 -3.11 -8.30
CA GLY A 15 -13.49 -2.24 -7.78
C GLY A 15 -13.49 -0.88 -8.44
N PHE A 16 -13.73 0.20 -7.69
CA PHE A 16 -13.88 1.54 -8.26
C PHE A 16 -12.61 2.37 -8.15
N SER A 17 -12.31 3.16 -9.17
CA SER A 17 -11.21 4.10 -9.15
C SER A 17 -11.61 5.43 -9.80
N SER A 18 -10.65 6.35 -9.89
CA SER A 18 -10.86 7.64 -10.53
C SER A 18 -9.69 8.07 -11.38
N ILE A 19 -9.86 9.18 -12.09
CA ILE A 19 -8.76 9.85 -12.81
C ILE A 19 -7.65 10.35 -11.88
N THR A 20 -7.90 10.46 -10.58
CA THR A 20 -6.89 10.85 -9.60
C THR A 20 -5.91 9.70 -9.38
N GLN A 21 -4.62 10.02 -9.44
CA GLN A 21 -3.54 9.05 -9.28
C GLN A 21 -2.62 9.50 -8.14
N PHE A 22 -1.95 8.55 -7.51
CA PHE A 22 -0.94 8.80 -6.49
C PHE A 22 0.47 8.75 -7.12
N SER A 23 1.37 9.61 -6.67
CA SER A 23 2.78 9.54 -7.04
C SER A 23 3.64 10.10 -5.91
N HIS A 24 4.78 9.49 -5.65
CA HIS A 24 5.73 9.96 -4.65
C HIS A 24 7.16 9.57 -5.07
N PRO A 25 8.19 10.42 -4.86
CA PRO A 25 9.56 10.13 -5.29
C PRO A 25 10.14 8.81 -4.78
N PHE A 26 9.70 8.36 -3.60
CA PHE A 26 10.12 7.07 -3.04
C PHE A 26 9.62 5.87 -3.85
N PHE A 27 8.40 5.94 -4.39
CA PHE A 27 7.76 4.82 -5.07
C PHE A 27 7.95 4.94 -6.57
N ASN A 28 9.02 4.35 -7.09
CA ASN A 28 9.40 4.34 -8.51
C ASN A 28 9.23 5.72 -9.16
N GLU A 29 10.27 6.56 -9.05
CA GLU A 29 10.30 7.94 -9.53
C GLU A 29 9.59 8.11 -10.90
N ASN A 30 8.56 8.95 -10.94
CA ASN A 30 7.69 9.26 -12.11
C ASN A 30 6.58 8.26 -12.44
N ALA A 31 6.29 7.30 -11.58
CA ALA A 31 5.27 6.31 -11.85
C ALA A 31 3.99 6.60 -11.04
N SER A 32 2.95 7.08 -11.74
CA SER A 32 1.62 7.26 -11.14
C SER A 32 0.97 5.91 -10.84
N ARG A 33 0.22 5.84 -9.73
CA ARG A 33 -0.46 4.65 -9.25
C ARG A 33 -1.95 4.90 -9.09
N GLU A 34 -2.71 3.89 -9.46
CA GLU A 34 -4.15 3.91 -9.32
C GLU A 34 -4.54 3.96 -7.84
N ILE A 35 -5.59 4.73 -7.57
CA ILE A 35 -6.21 4.82 -6.25
C ILE A 35 -7.58 4.16 -6.34
N PHE A 36 -7.77 3.07 -5.61
CA PHE A 36 -9.06 2.42 -5.45
C PHE A 36 -9.88 3.08 -4.34
N LEU A 37 -11.19 3.19 -4.57
CA LEU A 37 -12.16 3.90 -3.75
C LEU A 37 -13.21 2.92 -3.22
N GLY A 38 -13.07 2.55 -1.95
CA GLY A 38 -13.83 1.48 -1.30
C GLY A 38 -13.07 0.15 -1.28
N ASP A 39 -13.66 -0.85 -0.64
CA ASP A 39 -13.20 -2.24 -0.74
C ASP A 39 -13.76 -2.90 -2.01
N GLU A 40 -13.15 -4.00 -2.45
CA GLU A 40 -13.58 -4.76 -3.63
C GLU A 40 -14.71 -5.75 -3.31
N PHE A 41 -14.64 -6.33 -2.10
CA PHE A 41 -15.60 -7.31 -1.60
C PHE A 41 -16.26 -6.80 -0.33
N ASP A 42 -17.51 -7.19 -0.12
CA ASP A 42 -18.24 -6.95 1.11
C ASP A 42 -17.83 -7.93 2.24
N GLU A 43 -18.52 -7.86 3.38
CA GLU A 43 -18.26 -8.73 4.53
C GLU A 43 -18.57 -10.22 4.29
N ASN A 44 -19.35 -10.53 3.24
CA ASN A 44 -19.69 -11.89 2.84
C ASN A 44 -18.72 -12.44 1.79
N GLY A 45 -17.82 -11.60 1.27
CA GLY A 45 -16.92 -11.93 0.17
C GLY A 45 -17.56 -11.78 -1.21
N ASP A 46 -18.73 -11.13 -1.29
CA ASP A 46 -19.38 -10.81 -2.55
C ASP A 46 -18.80 -9.52 -3.14
N GLU A 47 -18.63 -9.46 -4.45
CA GLU A 47 -18.09 -8.29 -5.13
C GLU A 47 -19.03 -7.08 -4.98
N ILE A 48 -18.47 -5.92 -4.68
CA ILE A 48 -19.24 -4.68 -4.56
C ILE A 48 -19.45 -4.09 -5.96
N GLU A 49 -20.64 -4.30 -6.51
CA GLU A 49 -21.02 -3.81 -7.85
C GLU A 49 -21.58 -2.37 -7.83
N ASP A 50 -22.01 -1.89 -6.67
CA ASP A 50 -22.57 -0.55 -6.54
C ASP A 50 -21.48 0.52 -6.40
N LEU A 51 -21.56 1.55 -7.24
CA LEU A 51 -20.69 2.73 -7.14
C LEU A 51 -20.76 3.37 -5.74
N PRO A 52 -19.62 3.84 -5.18
CA PRO A 52 -19.62 4.57 -3.93
C PRO A 52 -20.54 5.80 -4.01
N SER A 53 -21.31 6.02 -2.94
CA SER A 53 -22.14 7.21 -2.81
C SER A 53 -21.29 8.48 -2.69
N GLU A 54 -21.89 9.64 -2.96
CA GLU A 54 -21.23 10.94 -2.84
C GLU A 54 -20.66 11.16 -1.42
N ASN A 55 -21.39 10.75 -0.38
CA ASN A 55 -20.92 10.84 1.00
C ASN A 55 -19.69 9.96 1.27
N GLN A 56 -19.65 8.73 0.73
CA GLN A 56 -18.47 7.87 0.84
C GLN A 56 -17.27 8.48 0.11
N LEU A 57 -17.49 9.04 -1.08
CA LEU A 57 -16.43 9.72 -1.84
C LEU A 57 -15.87 10.94 -1.11
N ASP A 58 -16.71 11.71 -0.40
CA ASP A 58 -16.30 12.80 0.48
C ASP A 58 -15.46 12.30 1.67
N GLU A 59 -15.83 11.17 2.27
CA GLU A 59 -15.07 10.54 3.37
C GLU A 59 -13.72 9.98 2.90
N TYR A 60 -13.68 9.35 1.73
CA TYR A 60 -12.44 8.90 1.09
C TYR A 60 -11.53 10.09 0.79
N ALA A 61 -12.09 11.19 0.27
CA ALA A 61 -11.32 12.40 -0.02
C ALA A 61 -10.66 12.95 1.26
N LYS A 62 -11.41 13.07 2.36
CA LYS A 62 -10.86 13.52 3.66
C LYS A 62 -9.76 12.59 4.17
N THR A 63 -9.98 11.29 4.08
CA THR A 63 -9.00 10.27 4.53
C THR A 63 -7.70 10.36 3.73
N TYR A 64 -7.81 10.42 2.40
CA TYR A 64 -6.66 10.53 1.52
C TYR A 64 -5.92 11.86 1.67
N GLN A 65 -6.63 12.97 1.86
CA GLN A 65 -6.01 14.27 2.15
C GLN A 65 -5.23 14.27 3.46
N ALA A 66 -5.78 13.65 4.53
CA ALA A 66 -5.07 13.52 5.80
C ALA A 66 -3.79 12.67 5.66
N PHE A 67 -3.85 11.61 4.85
CA PHE A 67 -2.69 10.81 4.51
C PHE A 67 -1.62 11.58 3.74
N LEU A 68 -2.01 12.32 2.70
CA LEU A 68 -1.09 13.16 1.94
C LEU A 68 -0.43 14.23 2.81
N PHE A 69 -1.17 14.81 3.77
CA PHE A 69 -0.64 15.80 4.69
C PHE A 69 0.50 15.24 5.57
N ASN A 70 0.50 13.94 5.86
CA ASN A 70 1.49 13.27 6.72
C ASN A 70 2.33 12.23 5.94
N ILE A 71 2.46 12.37 4.61
CA ILE A 71 3.05 11.33 3.76
C ILE A 71 4.49 10.96 4.15
N GLU A 72 5.30 11.94 4.56
CA GLU A 72 6.70 11.69 4.93
C GLU A 72 6.82 10.88 6.24
N ASP A 73 5.95 11.17 7.22
CA ASP A 73 5.90 10.42 8.49
C ASP A 73 5.37 9.00 8.26
N HIS A 74 4.39 8.85 7.38
CA HIS A 74 3.89 7.54 6.94
C HIS A 74 4.96 6.75 6.23
N LEU A 75 5.70 7.40 5.33
CA LEU A 75 6.79 6.76 4.60
C LEU A 75 7.88 6.29 5.56
N GLN A 76 8.29 7.11 6.51
CA GLN A 76 9.25 6.70 7.53
C GLN A 76 8.75 5.49 8.33
N SER A 77 7.46 5.47 8.69
CA SER A 77 6.83 4.36 9.41
C SER A 77 6.79 3.08 8.57
N ILE A 78 6.45 3.19 7.28
CA ILE A 78 6.45 2.08 6.31
C ILE A 78 7.85 1.48 6.20
N GLN A 79 8.87 2.31 5.97
CA GLN A 79 10.27 1.88 5.85
C GLN A 79 10.75 1.15 7.11
N ASN A 80 10.47 1.71 8.29
CA ASN A 80 10.79 1.08 9.57
C ASN A 80 10.10 -0.29 9.72
N LYS A 81 8.79 -0.37 9.48
CA LYS A 81 8.01 -1.61 9.64
C LYS A 81 8.35 -2.68 8.59
N ALA A 82 8.67 -2.27 7.37
CA ALA A 82 9.15 -3.17 6.34
C ALA A 82 10.49 -3.80 6.74
N PHE A 83 11.42 -3.00 7.24
CA PHE A 83 12.72 -3.49 7.70
C PHE A 83 12.61 -4.40 8.94
N GLU A 84 11.77 -4.05 9.92
CA GLU A 84 11.48 -4.92 11.07
C GLU A 84 10.94 -6.29 10.60
N ARG A 85 10.02 -6.30 9.63
CA ARG A 85 9.49 -7.54 9.04
C ARG A 85 10.56 -8.32 8.31
N TYR A 86 11.42 -7.65 7.53
CA TYR A 86 12.59 -8.25 6.89
C TYR A 86 13.48 -8.97 7.89
N GLN A 87 13.89 -8.28 8.97
CA GLN A 87 14.75 -8.83 10.01
C GLN A 87 14.14 -10.07 10.66
N LYS A 88 12.83 -10.01 10.95
CA LYS A 88 12.11 -11.09 11.62
C LYS A 88 11.92 -12.33 10.75
N LEU A 89 11.58 -12.14 9.48
CA LEU A 89 11.09 -13.23 8.62
C LEU A 89 12.08 -13.69 7.56
N TYR A 90 12.97 -12.82 7.07
CA TYR A 90 13.73 -13.08 5.84
C TYR A 90 15.25 -13.02 6.03
N ALA A 91 15.76 -12.19 6.95
CA ALA A 91 17.19 -12.01 7.16
C ALA A 91 17.94 -13.33 7.44
N HIS A 92 17.33 -14.22 8.21
CA HIS A 92 17.93 -15.53 8.53
C HIS A 92 18.13 -16.44 7.32
N TYR A 93 17.44 -16.17 6.21
CA TYR A 93 17.57 -16.87 4.94
C TYR A 93 18.54 -16.12 4.02
N TYR A 94 18.29 -14.84 3.74
CA TYR A 94 19.07 -14.06 2.77
C TYR A 94 20.49 -13.72 3.24
N GLU A 95 20.71 -13.59 4.54
CA GLU A 95 22.03 -13.26 5.10
C GLU A 95 22.88 -14.51 5.43
N ASN A 96 22.34 -15.70 5.17
CA ASN A 96 23.05 -16.95 5.36
C ASN A 96 23.30 -17.64 4.02
N ALA A 97 24.56 -17.63 3.57
CA ALA A 97 24.96 -18.19 2.29
C ALA A 97 24.67 -19.71 2.15
N GLU A 98 24.71 -20.46 3.25
CA GLU A 98 24.40 -21.90 3.24
C GLU A 98 22.90 -22.14 3.00
N LYS A 99 22.03 -21.23 3.44
CA LYS A 99 20.58 -21.34 3.27
C LYS A 99 20.10 -20.80 1.92
N SER A 100 20.60 -19.65 1.51
CA SER A 100 20.19 -19.01 0.25
C SER A 100 20.89 -19.60 -0.98
N GLY A 101 22.05 -20.23 -0.80
CA GLY A 101 22.92 -20.65 -1.90
C GLY A 101 23.54 -19.47 -2.67
N GLN A 102 23.44 -18.25 -2.12
CA GLN A 102 23.92 -17.00 -2.69
C GLN A 102 24.80 -16.26 -1.68
N SER A 103 25.53 -15.24 -2.13
CA SER A 103 26.21 -14.35 -1.18
C SER A 103 25.19 -13.57 -0.34
N PRO A 104 25.47 -13.29 0.94
CA PRO A 104 24.60 -12.46 1.78
C PRO A 104 24.30 -11.12 1.11
N LEU A 105 23.06 -10.63 1.23
CA LEU A 105 22.66 -9.34 0.66
C LEU A 105 23.24 -8.17 1.46
N ASN A 106 23.64 -8.40 2.71
CA ASN A 106 24.17 -7.42 3.66
C ASN A 106 23.19 -6.28 3.95
N ILE A 107 21.90 -6.60 4.02
CA ILE A 107 20.86 -5.63 4.37
C ILE A 107 20.86 -5.42 5.89
N THR A 108 21.63 -4.41 6.32
CA THR A 108 21.90 -4.16 7.75
C THR A 108 21.16 -2.95 8.32
N ASP A 109 20.57 -2.13 7.46
CA ASP A 109 19.77 -0.97 7.85
C ASP A 109 18.60 -0.73 6.88
N ILE A 110 17.76 0.24 7.24
CA ILE A 110 16.57 0.63 6.48
C ILE A 110 16.94 1.12 5.08
N ASN A 111 18.04 1.86 4.92
CA ASN A 111 18.42 2.42 3.62
C ASN A 111 18.82 1.31 2.64
N ALA A 112 19.54 0.29 3.12
CA ALA A 112 19.88 -0.89 2.34
C ALA A 112 18.64 -1.73 1.98
N HIS A 113 17.59 -1.70 2.81
CA HIS A 113 16.33 -2.40 2.57
C HIS A 113 15.40 -1.66 1.61
N ASN A 114 15.42 -0.33 1.62
CA ASN A 114 14.48 0.51 0.90
C ASN A 114 14.36 0.20 -0.59
N SER A 115 15.45 -0.20 -1.26
CA SER A 115 15.43 -0.54 -2.69
C SER A 115 14.48 -1.69 -3.04
N TYR A 116 14.17 -2.57 -2.09
CA TYR A 116 13.32 -3.75 -2.31
C TYR A 116 11.82 -3.47 -2.13
N ILE A 117 11.44 -2.25 -1.71
CA ILE A 117 10.05 -1.87 -1.41
C ILE A 117 9.58 -0.62 -2.17
N GLN A 118 10.31 -0.21 -3.22
CA GLN A 118 9.96 1.00 -4.00
C GLN A 118 8.84 0.74 -5.02
N THR A 119 8.59 -0.51 -5.36
CA THR A 119 7.55 -0.87 -6.34
C THR A 119 6.18 -0.93 -5.69
N MET A 120 5.55 0.24 -5.52
CA MET A 120 4.13 0.32 -5.18
C MET A 120 3.29 -0.29 -6.32
N LEU A 121 2.28 -1.08 -5.98
CA LEU A 121 1.30 -1.64 -6.91
C LEU A 121 0.12 -0.69 -7.09
N HIS A 122 -0.53 -0.34 -5.98
CA HIS A 122 -1.64 0.61 -5.92
C HIS A 122 -1.88 1.05 -4.48
N LEU A 123 -2.78 2.02 -4.32
CA LEU A 123 -3.29 2.47 -3.04
C LEU A 123 -4.81 2.26 -3.01
N ARG A 124 -5.36 1.85 -1.87
CA ARG A 124 -6.81 1.74 -1.66
C ARG A 124 -7.22 2.63 -0.49
N VAL A 125 -8.29 3.41 -0.66
CA VAL A 125 -8.92 4.21 0.39
C VAL A 125 -10.29 3.62 0.66
N SER A 126 -10.58 3.21 1.89
CA SER A 126 -11.86 2.59 2.24
C SER A 126 -12.37 3.02 3.62
N THR A 127 -13.58 2.60 3.96
CA THR A 127 -14.20 2.91 5.24
C THR A 127 -13.89 1.87 6.31
N PRO A 128 -13.81 2.27 7.59
CA PRO A 128 -13.71 3.65 8.07
C PRO A 128 -12.27 4.16 7.99
N ASN A 129 -12.06 5.35 7.41
CA ASN A 129 -10.78 6.09 7.41
C ASN A 129 -9.52 5.23 7.20
N THR A 130 -9.59 4.29 6.27
CA THR A 130 -8.56 3.28 6.05
C THR A 130 -7.81 3.57 4.75
N ILE A 131 -6.49 3.40 4.78
CA ILE A 131 -5.64 3.34 3.60
C ILE A 131 -4.85 2.04 3.61
N ARG A 132 -4.86 1.33 2.47
CA ARG A 132 -3.97 0.21 2.22
C ARG A 132 -2.99 0.57 1.11
N ILE A 133 -1.71 0.34 1.36
CA ILE A 133 -0.63 0.50 0.40
C ILE A 133 -0.07 -0.87 0.09
N LEU A 134 -0.15 -1.26 -1.19
CA LEU A 134 0.36 -2.54 -1.66
C LEU A 134 1.66 -2.34 -2.41
N ILE A 135 2.64 -3.17 -2.09
CA ILE A 135 4.01 -3.10 -2.61
C ILE A 135 4.40 -4.47 -3.14
N HIS A 136 4.95 -4.50 -4.35
CA HIS A 136 5.72 -5.65 -4.82
C HIS A 136 7.02 -5.70 -4.04
N TYR A 137 7.19 -6.76 -3.27
CA TYR A 137 8.35 -6.92 -2.41
C TYR A 137 9.38 -7.83 -3.08
N ASP A 138 10.50 -7.25 -3.49
CA ASP A 138 11.51 -7.95 -4.29
C ASP A 138 12.16 -9.14 -3.55
N LEU A 139 12.06 -9.17 -2.22
CA LEU A 139 12.53 -10.27 -1.36
C LEU A 139 11.44 -11.30 -1.03
N ASP A 140 10.20 -11.06 -1.41
CA ASP A 140 9.09 -12.02 -1.30
C ASP A 140 8.05 -11.71 -2.40
N THR A 141 8.41 -12.10 -3.62
CA THR A 141 7.61 -11.79 -4.80
C THR A 141 6.27 -12.52 -4.84
N GLU A 142 6.11 -13.56 -4.03
CA GLU A 142 4.87 -14.35 -3.94
C GLU A 142 3.82 -13.64 -3.09
N HIS A 143 4.22 -13.05 -1.95
CA HIS A 143 3.28 -12.49 -0.98
C HIS A 143 3.24 -10.96 -0.98
N GLY A 144 4.27 -10.28 -1.48
CA GLY A 144 4.37 -8.82 -1.46
C GLY A 144 4.34 -8.24 -0.04
N LEU A 145 4.03 -6.95 0.06
CA LEU A 145 3.78 -6.27 1.32
C LEU A 145 2.51 -5.42 1.24
N GLU A 146 1.72 -5.44 2.29
CA GLU A 146 0.57 -4.57 2.50
C GLU A 146 0.72 -3.82 3.81
N PHE A 147 0.53 -2.50 3.75
CA PHE A 147 0.54 -1.60 4.89
C PHE A 147 -0.85 -1.03 5.08
N LYS A 148 -1.42 -1.23 6.26
CA LYS A 148 -2.74 -0.72 6.62
C LYS A 148 -2.61 0.43 7.60
N LEU A 149 -3.14 1.57 7.18
CA LEU A 149 -3.28 2.75 8.01
C LEU A 149 -4.77 2.93 8.35
N GLU A 150 -5.07 3.07 9.63
CA GLU A 150 -6.41 3.42 10.12
C GLU A 150 -6.30 4.74 10.89
N ASN A 151 -7.21 5.67 10.64
CA ASN A 151 -7.19 6.99 11.28
C ASN A 151 -5.84 7.70 11.16
N ASN A 152 -5.17 7.53 10.02
CA ASN A 152 -3.86 8.12 9.74
C ASN A 152 -2.75 7.60 10.67
N GLU A 153 -2.83 6.37 11.15
CA GLU A 153 -1.77 5.67 11.87
C GLU A 153 -1.51 4.31 11.23
N LEU A 154 -0.23 3.93 11.06
CA LEU A 154 0.14 2.61 10.57
C LEU A 154 -0.13 1.56 11.66
N ILE A 155 -1.17 0.75 11.48
CA ILE A 155 -1.59 -0.24 12.47
C ILE A 155 -1.08 -1.66 12.16
N GLN A 156 -0.85 -1.99 10.88
CA GLN A 156 -0.52 -3.35 10.48
C GLN A 156 0.36 -3.40 9.22
N VAL A 157 1.24 -4.40 9.18
CA VAL A 157 2.04 -4.79 8.01
C VAL A 157 1.97 -6.31 7.80
N GLY A 158 1.62 -6.73 6.60
CA GLY A 158 1.39 -8.13 6.23
C GLY A 158 1.86 -8.44 4.82
N GLY A 159 1.67 -9.69 4.38
CA GLY A 159 1.54 -9.96 2.94
C GLY A 159 0.25 -9.33 2.41
N ILE A 160 0.12 -9.28 1.09
CA ILE A 160 -1.08 -8.76 0.42
C ILE A 160 -2.31 -9.58 0.87
N ALA A 161 -3.39 -8.87 1.25
CA ALA A 161 -4.62 -9.44 1.81
C ALA A 161 -4.49 -10.10 3.20
N GLU A 162 -3.41 -9.85 3.95
CA GLU A 162 -3.24 -10.32 5.32
C GLU A 162 -3.51 -9.24 6.41
N THR A 163 -4.03 -8.05 6.03
CA THR A 163 -4.19 -6.88 6.93
C THR A 163 -5.61 -6.35 7.15
#